data_AF-A0A959P6M0-F1
#
_entry.id   AF-A0A959P6M0-F1
#
_cell.length_a   1.000
_cell.length_b   1.000
_cell.length_c   1.000
_cell.angle_alpha   90.00
_cell.angle_beta   90.00
_cell.angle_gamma   90.00
#
_symmetry.space_group_name_H-M   'P 1'
#
loop_
_entity.id
_entity.type
_entity.pdbx_description
1 polymer ?
#
loop_
_entity_poly.entity_id
_entity_poly.type
_entity_poly.pdbx_seq_one_letter_code
_entity_poly.pdbx_strand_id
1 'polypeptide(L)'
;MAFNEVIAPNYKVERKGGDLVIEGYREGELVKVDKVNIFDLDMETLKISSVDSTVSVKCYSDLDGCVARTLTKERNKKSYRNRLVFGIDEGRSGEEIAEKLRLFIEDLAKKN
;
A
#
# COMPACT_ATOMS: atom_id res chain seq x y z
N MET A 1 -10.70 -13.61 1.67
CA MET A 1 -11.18 -12.32 2.22
C MET A 1 -10.47 -11.23 1.47
N ALA A 2 -11.19 -10.26 0.91
CA ALA A 2 -10.56 -9.23 0.10
C ALA A 2 -9.83 -8.25 1.04
N PHE A 3 -8.54 -8.00 0.82
CA PHE A 3 -7.76 -7.04 1.61
C PHE A 3 -8.42 -5.65 1.72
N ASN A 4 -9.27 -5.30 0.73
CA ASN A 4 -10.10 -4.10 0.74
C ASN A 4 -11.11 -3.99 1.90
N GLU A 5 -11.47 -5.09 2.56
CA GLU A 5 -12.43 -5.08 3.68
C GLU A 5 -11.86 -4.50 4.97
N VAL A 6 -10.52 -4.34 5.04
CA VAL A 6 -9.83 -3.94 6.26
C VAL A 6 -8.98 -2.67 6.14
N ILE A 7 -8.76 -2.18 4.91
CA ILE A 7 -8.12 -0.89 4.69
C ILE A 7 -9.13 0.25 4.93
N ALA A 8 -8.63 1.46 5.17
CA ALA A 8 -9.52 2.61 5.30
C ALA A 8 -10.37 2.81 4.04
N PRO A 9 -11.65 3.23 4.17
CA PRO A 9 -12.62 3.31 3.07
C PRO A 9 -12.24 4.32 1.98
N ASN A 10 -11.30 5.23 2.29
CA ASN A 10 -10.72 6.14 1.33
C ASN A 10 -9.54 5.55 0.55
N TYR A 11 -9.27 4.25 0.69
CA TYR A 11 -8.29 3.53 -0.10
C TYR A 11 -8.96 2.37 -0.84
N LYS A 12 -8.37 2.03 -1.97
CA LYS A 12 -8.72 0.85 -2.74
C LYS A 12 -7.44 0.18 -3.21
N VAL A 13 -7.38 -1.14 -3.04
CA VAL A 13 -6.24 -1.97 -3.38
C VAL A 13 -6.63 -2.94 -4.47
N GLU A 14 -5.89 -2.91 -5.57
CA GLU A 14 -6.06 -3.79 -6.71
C GLU A 14 -4.76 -4.52 -7.02
N ARG A 15 -4.88 -5.77 -7.48
CA ARG A 15 -3.79 -6.52 -8.09
C ARG A 15 -3.80 -6.29 -9.59
N LYS A 16 -2.65 -5.94 -10.18
CA LYS A 16 -2.43 -5.94 -11.64
C LYS A 16 -1.16 -6.73 -11.96
N GLY A 17 -1.31 -8.03 -12.21
CA GLY A 17 -0.16 -8.93 -12.40
C GLY A 17 0.64 -9.12 -11.12
N GLY A 18 1.95 -8.85 -11.16
CA GLY A 18 2.83 -8.78 -9.98
C GLY A 18 2.80 -7.43 -9.25
N ASP A 19 2.08 -6.45 -9.79
CA ASP A 19 1.99 -5.12 -9.19
C ASP A 19 0.80 -5.01 -8.24
N LEU A 20 1.06 -4.41 -7.09
CA LEU A 20 0.07 -3.87 -6.17
C LEU A 20 -0.23 -2.42 -6.56
N VAL A 21 -1.51 -2.09 -6.72
CA VAL A 21 -1.99 -0.73 -6.99
C VAL A 21 -2.85 -0.29 -5.83
N ILE A 22 -2.47 0.81 -5.18
CA ILE A 22 -3.21 1.43 -4.08
C ILE A 22 -3.68 2.81 -4.51
N GLU A 23 -4.98 2.95 -4.71
CA GLU A 23 -5.67 4.19 -5.00
C GLU A 23 -6.10 4.84 -3.68
N GLY A 24 -5.85 6.14 -3.53
CA GLY A 24 -6.24 6.93 -2.38
C GLY A 24 -7.18 8.06 -2.79
N TYR A 25 -8.27 8.20 -2.07
CA TYR A 25 -9.35 9.14 -2.33
C TYR A 25 -9.45 10.17 -1.21
N ARG A 26 -9.90 11.38 -1.56
CA ARG A 26 -10.26 12.42 -0.60
C ARG A 26 -11.50 13.12 -1.14
N GLU A 27 -12.56 13.18 -0.33
CA GLU A 27 -13.84 13.79 -0.73
C GLU A 27 -14.41 13.17 -2.02
N GLY A 28 -14.24 11.86 -2.19
CA GLY A 28 -14.69 11.12 -3.38
C GLY A 28 -13.77 11.25 -4.61
N GLU A 29 -12.79 12.14 -4.58
CA GLU A 29 -11.86 12.34 -5.70
C GLU A 29 -10.60 11.48 -5.53
N LEU A 30 -10.15 10.83 -6.61
CA LEU A 30 -8.86 10.15 -6.64
C LEU A 30 -7.74 11.19 -6.51
N VAL A 31 -6.92 11.09 -5.46
CA VAL A 31 -5.82 12.04 -5.17
C VAL A 31 -4.43 11.42 -5.29
N LYS A 32 -4.33 10.09 -5.15
CA LYS A 32 -3.07 9.36 -5.11
C LYS A 32 -3.23 7.98 -5.76
N VAL A 33 -2.24 7.56 -6.54
CA VAL A 33 -2.08 6.18 -6.99
C VAL A 33 -0.65 5.73 -6.68
N ASP A 34 -0.50 4.75 -5.81
CA ASP A 34 0.77 4.08 -5.51
C ASP A 34 0.81 2.75 -6.27
N LYS A 35 1.84 2.53 -7.07
CA LYS A 35 2.08 1.28 -7.80
C LYS A 35 3.42 0.70 -7.35
N VAL A 36 3.45 -0.56 -6.96
CA VAL A 36 4.67 -1.24 -6.49
C VAL A 36 4.66 -2.71 -6.88
N ASN A 37 5.80 -3.24 -7.32
CA ASN A 37 5.96 -4.68 -7.49
C ASN A 37 6.12 -5.32 -6.11
N ILE A 38 5.32 -6.35 -5.82
CA ILE A 38 5.34 -7.01 -4.50
C ILE A 38 6.71 -7.59 -4.13
N PHE A 39 7.52 -7.99 -5.12
CA PHE A 39 8.85 -8.59 -4.89
C PHE A 39 9.88 -7.55 -4.47
N ASP A 40 9.59 -6.27 -4.67
CA ASP A 40 10.46 -5.18 -4.24
C ASP A 40 10.19 -4.72 -2.81
N LEU A 41 9.14 -5.25 -2.15
CA LEU A 41 8.76 -4.90 -0.78
C LEU A 41 9.38 -5.84 0.25
N ASP A 42 9.99 -5.26 1.29
CA ASP A 42 10.55 -6.00 2.42
C ASP A 42 9.54 -6.13 3.56
N MET A 43 8.93 -7.30 3.66
CA MET A 43 7.93 -7.60 4.69
C MET A 43 8.49 -7.66 6.11
N GLU A 44 9.80 -7.80 6.30
CA GLU A 44 10.42 -7.73 7.63
C GLU A 44 10.40 -6.30 8.19
N THR A 45 10.30 -5.30 7.30
CA THR A 45 10.30 -3.88 7.67
C THR A 45 8.90 -3.30 7.93
N LEU A 46 7.87 -4.14 7.97
CA LEU A 46 6.51 -3.70 8.16
C LEU A 46 6.35 -2.98 9.50
N LYS A 47 5.84 -1.75 9.45
CA LYS A 47 5.56 -0.91 10.61
C LYS A 47 4.12 -0.45 10.61
N ILE A 48 3.51 -0.50 11.78
CA ILE A 48 2.16 -0.02 12.06
C ILE A 48 2.28 1.24 12.90
N SER A 49 1.62 2.33 12.47
CA SER A 49 1.42 3.52 13.31
C SER A 49 -0.03 3.55 13.75
N SER A 50 -0.27 3.25 15.03
CA SER A 50 -1.60 3.35 15.65
C SER A 50 -2.02 4.81 15.89
N VAL A 51 -1.05 5.72 15.98
CA VAL A 51 -1.32 7.17 16.20
C VAL A 51 -1.91 7.80 14.94
N ASP A 52 -1.38 7.43 13.78
CA ASP A 52 -1.82 8.00 12.49
C ASP A 52 -2.74 7.06 11.71
N SER A 53 -3.11 5.90 12.29
CA SER A 53 -3.88 4.84 11.64
C SER A 53 -3.30 4.45 10.27
N THR A 54 -2.00 4.15 10.21
CA THR A 54 -1.31 3.80 8.95
C THR A 54 -0.49 2.51 9.05
N VAL A 55 -0.35 1.83 7.91
CA VAL A 55 0.63 0.76 7.70
C VAL A 55 1.70 1.25 6.74
N SER A 56 2.93 0.83 6.97
CA SER A 56 4.03 1.09 6.06
C SER A 56 4.98 -0.08 5.90
N VAL A 57 5.49 -0.27 4.69
CA VAL A 57 6.45 -1.30 4.31
C VAL A 57 7.53 -0.65 3.46
N LYS A 58 8.81 -0.95 3.74
CA LYS A 58 9.92 -0.42 2.94
C LYS A 58 10.18 -1.27 1.71
N CYS A 59 10.85 -0.68 0.74
CA CYS A 59 11.46 -1.41 -0.35
C CYS A 59 12.71 -2.17 0.13
N TYR A 60 13.06 -3.28 -0.52
CA TYR A 60 14.32 -4.00 -0.28
C TYR A 60 15.56 -3.14 -0.58
N SER A 61 15.48 -2.30 -1.62
CA SER A 61 16.54 -1.35 -1.97
C SER A 61 16.14 0.07 -1.57
N ASP A 62 16.92 0.67 -0.68
CA ASP A 62 16.74 2.06 -0.26
C ASP A 62 17.12 3.09 -1.36
N LEU A 63 17.84 2.67 -2.41
CA LEU A 63 18.48 3.57 -3.38
C LEU A 63 17.57 4.03 -4.55
N ASP A 64 16.54 3.26 -4.92
CA ASP A 64 15.77 3.52 -6.16
C ASP A 64 14.25 3.77 -5.98
N GLY A 65 13.70 3.58 -4.77
CA GLY A 65 12.29 3.80 -4.52
C GLY A 65 11.36 2.94 -5.37
N CYS A 66 11.05 1.72 -4.92
CA CYS A 66 10.20 0.76 -5.62
C CYS A 66 8.72 1.18 -5.77
N VAL A 67 8.25 2.16 -5.02
CA VAL A 67 6.86 2.63 -5.07
C VAL A 67 6.75 3.82 -6.01
N ALA A 68 6.14 3.62 -7.17
CA ALA A 68 5.78 4.68 -8.09
C ALA A 68 4.47 5.36 -7.63
N ARG A 69 4.59 6.56 -7.08
CA ARG A 69 3.46 7.38 -6.64
C ARG A 69 3.10 8.44 -7.66
N THR A 70 1.83 8.48 -8.07
CA THR A 70 1.26 9.55 -8.89
C THR A 70 0.28 10.36 -8.06
N LEU A 71 0.49 11.67 -7.97
CA LEU A 71 -0.46 12.62 -7.37
C LEU A 71 -1.31 13.22 -8.48
N THR A 72 -2.58 12.83 -8.53
CA THR A 72 -3.51 13.18 -9.62
C THR A 72 -3.92 14.65 -9.60
N LYS A 73 -4.03 15.26 -8.41
CA LYS A 73 -4.32 16.71 -8.26
C LYS A 73 -3.14 17.62 -8.66
N GLU A 74 -1.90 17.13 -8.67
CA GLU A 74 -0.71 17.92 -9.02
C GLU A 74 -0.18 17.59 -10.42
N ARG A 75 -0.95 17.88 -11.48
CA ARG A 75 -0.53 17.72 -12.88
C ARG A 75 0.04 16.31 -13.20
N ASN A 76 -0.45 15.25 -12.56
CA ASN A 76 0.07 13.88 -12.69
C ASN A 76 1.58 13.76 -12.43
N LYS A 77 2.11 14.48 -11.43
CA LYS A 77 3.50 14.31 -11.00
C LYS A 77 3.72 12.88 -10.51
N LYS A 78 4.67 12.20 -11.15
CA LYS A 78 5.20 10.92 -10.72
C LYS A 78 6.38 11.15 -9.79
N SER A 79 6.40 10.45 -8.66
CA SER A 79 7.53 10.40 -7.73
C SER A 79 7.79 8.96 -7.33
N TYR A 80 9.03 8.66 -6.98
CA TYR A 80 9.42 7.34 -6.48
C TYR A 80 9.61 7.44 -4.97
N ARG A 81 9.13 6.42 -4.26
CA ARG A 81 9.21 6.33 -2.79
C ARG A 81 9.85 5.00 -2.41
N ASN A 82 10.67 5.04 -1.37
CA ASN A 82 11.30 3.86 -0.75
C ASN A 82 10.37 3.13 0.24
N ARG A 83 9.13 3.59 0.40
CA ARG A 83 8.14 2.96 1.28
C ARG A 83 6.74 3.13 0.74
N LEU A 84 5.95 2.07 0.90
CA LEU A 84 4.51 2.08 0.70
C LEU A 84 3.83 2.53 2.00
N VAL A 85 2.85 3.42 1.92
CA VAL A 85 2.06 3.88 3.09
C VAL A 85 0.60 4.08 2.70
N PHE A 86 -0.31 3.48 3.46
CA PHE A 86 -1.76 3.63 3.31
C PHE A 86 -2.47 3.56 4.67
N GLY A 87 -3.71 4.02 4.70
CA GLY A 87 -4.51 4.16 5.92
C GLY A 87 -5.26 2.89 6.32
N ILE A 88 -5.52 2.78 7.61
CA ILE A 88 -6.29 1.72 8.27
C ILE A 88 -7.66 2.27 8.66
N ASP A 89 -8.69 1.45 8.53
CA ASP A 89 -10.05 1.83 8.96
C ASP A 89 -10.13 2.06 10.47
N GLU A 90 -10.95 3.01 10.89
CA GLU A 90 -11.09 3.36 12.30
C GLU A 90 -11.65 2.15 13.09
N GLY A 91 -11.02 1.84 14.22
CA GLY A 91 -11.42 0.70 15.07
C GLY A 91 -10.86 -0.67 14.65
N ARG A 92 -10.01 -0.74 13.61
CA ARG A 92 -9.26 -1.95 13.26
C ARG A 92 -7.91 -2.01 13.97
N SER A 93 -7.49 -3.22 14.38
CA SER A 93 -6.15 -3.43 14.90
C SER A 93 -5.14 -3.39 13.76
N GLY A 94 -4.11 -2.55 13.88
CA GLY A 94 -3.07 -2.51 12.87
C GLY A 94 -2.29 -3.82 12.73
N GLU A 95 -2.26 -4.65 13.78
CA GLU A 95 -1.69 -6.01 13.73
C GLU A 95 -2.50 -6.92 12.78
N GLU A 96 -3.84 -6.84 12.83
CA GLU A 96 -4.73 -7.57 11.91
C GLU A 96 -4.46 -7.15 10.46
N ILE A 97 -4.27 -5.84 10.21
CA ILE A 97 -3.99 -5.33 8.86
C ILE A 97 -2.63 -5.79 8.37
N ALA A 98 -1.63 -5.79 9.25
CA ALA A 98 -0.29 -6.24 8.92
C ALA A 98 -0.27 -7.72 8.54
N GLU A 99 -0.95 -8.56 9.32
CA GLU A 99 -1.07 -9.98 9.03
C GLU A 99 -1.81 -10.22 7.71
N LYS A 100 -2.93 -9.51 7.49
CA LYS A 100 -3.67 -9.60 6.21
C LYS A 100 -2.86 -9.11 5.02
N LEU A 101 -2.05 -8.05 5.18
CA LEU A 101 -1.14 -7.56 4.13
C LEU A 101 -0.08 -8.62 3.81
N ARG A 102 0.47 -9.26 4.84
CA ARG A 102 1.47 -10.32 4.68
C ARG A 102 0.90 -11.52 3.94
N LEU A 103 -0.24 -12.05 4.38
CA LEU A 103 -0.93 -13.14 3.71
C LEU A 103 -1.29 -12.79 2.27
N PHE A 104 -1.71 -11.54 2.03
CA PHE A 104 -2.03 -11.05 0.70
C PHE A 104 -0.79 -11.05 -0.20
N ILE A 105 0.33 -10.47 0.24
CA ILE A 105 1.58 -10.44 -0.54
C ILE A 105 2.12 -11.86 -0.78
N GLU A 106 2.04 -12.76 0.20
CA GLU A 106 2.43 -14.16 0.05
C GLU A 106 1.56 -14.91 -0.97
N ASP A 107 0.23 -14.70 -1.00
CA ASP A 107 -0.65 -15.26 -2.03
C ASP A 107 -0.31 -14.73 -3.42
N LEU A 108 0.01 -13.43 -3.51
CA LEU A 108 0.41 -12.81 -4.76
C LEU A 108 1.74 -13.37 -5.28
N ALA A 109 2.71 -13.63 -4.40
CA ALA A 109 4.01 -14.19 -4.74
C ALA A 109 3.93 -15.65 -5.21
N LYS A 110 3.02 -16.46 -4.65
CA LYS A 110 2.82 -17.88 -5.02
C LYS A 110 2.11 -18.09 -6.37
N LYS A 111 1.44 -17.06 -6.90
CA LYS A 111 0.65 -17.13 -8.15
C LYS A 111 1.40 -16.58 -9.38
N ASN A 112 2.73 -16.46 -9.30
CA ASN A 112 3.61 -16.15 -10.42
C ASN A 112 4.46 -17.37 -10.78
#